data_AF-A0A355WCL6-F1
#
_entry.id   AF-A0A355WCL6-F1
#
_cell.length_a   1.000
_cell.length_b   1.000
_cell.length_c   1.000
_cell.angle_alpha   90.00
_cell.angle_beta   90.00
_cell.angle_gamma   90.00
#
_symmetry.space_group_name_H-M   'P 1'
#
loop_
_entity.id
_entity.type
_entity.pdbx_description
1 polymer ?
#
loop_
_entity_poly.entity_id
_entity_poly.type
_entity_poly.pdbx_seq_one_letter_code
_entity_poly.pdbx_strand_id
1 'polypeptide(L)'
;RIKVKGKLVCVHIEFVEGLGRDSAAIEYLKKIGVDGIITTKPNLIKDIKSHEMIAIQRLFMLDSRSLEMGIKSVLDEKPYAVEIMPGVASKVIKRMKKKINIPIIAGGLINDKEDIIDALSCGASAVSTSNPLLWNE
;
A
#
# COMPACT_ATOMS: atom_id res chain seq x y z
N ARG A 1 -20.55 -6.10 -4.87
CA ARG A 1 -20.84 -4.73 -5.37
C ARG A 1 -19.65 -4.06 -6.07
N ILE A 2 -18.42 -4.14 -5.53
CA ILE A 2 -17.24 -3.53 -6.19
C ILE A 2 -16.78 -4.36 -7.40
N LYS A 3 -16.61 -5.67 -7.22
CA LYS A 3 -16.16 -6.60 -8.28
C LYS A 3 -17.05 -6.63 -9.52
N VAL A 4 -18.37 -6.52 -9.35
CA VAL A 4 -19.33 -6.47 -10.49
C VAL A 4 -19.15 -5.24 -11.37
N LYS A 5 -18.41 -4.22 -10.92
CA LYS A 5 -18.02 -3.04 -11.71
C LYS A 5 -16.64 -3.19 -12.37
N GLY A 6 -16.07 -4.39 -12.39
CA GLY A 6 -14.76 -4.66 -13.01
C GLY A 6 -13.57 -4.03 -12.28
N LYS A 7 -13.72 -3.65 -11.00
CA LYS A 7 -12.65 -3.05 -10.20
C LYS A 7 -11.91 -4.12 -9.38
N LEU A 8 -10.60 -3.95 -9.26
CA LEU A 8 -9.80 -4.70 -8.28
C LEU A 8 -10.11 -4.18 -6.87
N VAL A 9 -10.07 -5.09 -5.89
CA VAL A 9 -10.37 -4.81 -4.48
C VAL A 9 -9.18 -5.22 -3.63
N CYS A 10 -8.56 -4.23 -2.99
CA CYS A 10 -7.57 -4.44 -1.95
C CYS A 10 -8.17 -4.09 -0.58
N VAL A 11 -7.99 -4.97 0.41
CA VAL A 11 -8.54 -4.80 1.76
C VAL A 11 -7.41 -4.52 2.75
N HIS A 12 -7.56 -3.50 3.59
CA HIS A 12 -6.68 -3.28 4.71
C HIS A 12 -7.05 -4.22 5.87
N ILE A 13 -6.35 -5.35 6.00
CA ILE A 13 -6.75 -6.44 6.91
C ILE A 13 -6.88 -6.00 8.37
N GLU A 14 -6.06 -5.03 8.78
CA GLU A 14 -6.07 -4.55 10.17
C GLU A 14 -7.36 -3.78 10.53
N PHE A 15 -8.06 -3.24 9.53
CA PHE A 15 -9.32 -2.51 9.70
C PHE A 15 -10.57 -3.38 9.52
N VAL A 16 -10.40 -4.69 9.29
CA VAL A 16 -11.54 -5.62 9.26
C VAL A 16 -11.80 -6.11 10.68
N GLU A 17 -12.85 -5.60 11.30
CA GLU A 17 -13.27 -6.03 12.63
C GLU A 17 -13.70 -7.50 12.64
N GLY A 18 -13.38 -8.21 13.73
CA GLY A 18 -13.72 -9.63 13.89
C GLY A 18 -12.88 -10.62 13.06
N LEU A 19 -12.02 -10.15 12.14
CA LEU A 19 -11.18 -11.02 11.32
C LEU A 19 -9.79 -11.23 11.96
N GLY A 20 -9.28 -12.46 11.91
CA GLY A 20 -7.91 -12.79 12.31
C GLY A 20 -6.85 -12.08 11.46
N ARG A 21 -5.58 -12.20 11.87
CA ARG A 21 -4.42 -11.69 11.12
C ARG A 21 -3.44 -12.84 10.92
N ASP A 22 -3.96 -13.89 10.30
CA ASP A 22 -3.31 -15.18 10.10
C ASP A 22 -3.65 -15.73 8.70
N SER A 23 -3.08 -16.89 8.38
CA SER A 23 -3.30 -17.58 7.12
C SER A 23 -4.77 -17.88 6.85
N ALA A 24 -5.57 -18.22 7.87
CA ALA A 24 -6.98 -18.54 7.69
C ALA A 24 -7.80 -17.30 7.30
N ALA A 25 -7.48 -16.14 7.89
CA ALA A 25 -8.06 -14.87 7.50
C ALA A 25 -7.71 -14.48 6.05
N ILE A 26 -6.47 -14.69 5.62
CA ILE A 26 -6.03 -14.45 4.23
C ILE A 26 -6.79 -15.36 3.27
N GLU A 27 -6.88 -16.66 3.58
CA GLU A 27 -7.61 -17.64 2.77
C GLU A 27 -9.10 -17.28 2.67
N TYR A 28 -9.71 -16.85 3.76
CA TYR A 28 -11.09 -16.35 3.77
C TYR A 28 -11.26 -15.16 2.82
N LEU A 29 -10.39 -14.15 2.91
CA LEU A 29 -10.43 -12.98 2.01
C LEU A 29 -10.29 -13.39 0.53
N LYS A 30 -9.39 -14.33 0.22
CA LYS A 30 -9.26 -14.90 -1.14
C LYS A 30 -10.58 -15.54 -1.60
N LYS A 31 -11.20 -16.38 -0.75
CA LYS A 31 -12.44 -17.11 -1.06
C LYS A 31 -13.61 -16.17 -1.37
N ILE A 32 -13.70 -15.02 -0.71
CA ILE A 32 -14.77 -14.04 -0.96
C ILE A 32 -14.46 -13.09 -2.14
N GLY A 33 -13.35 -13.29 -2.84
CA GLY A 33 -13.01 -12.58 -4.07
C GLY A 33 -12.26 -11.26 -3.87
N VAL A 34 -11.54 -11.09 -2.75
CA VAL A 34 -10.57 -9.99 -2.58
C VAL A 34 -9.34 -10.28 -3.44
N ASP A 35 -8.83 -9.26 -4.14
CA ASP A 35 -7.68 -9.40 -5.05
C ASP A 35 -6.33 -9.15 -4.34
N GLY A 36 -6.35 -8.30 -3.32
CA GLY A 36 -5.16 -7.90 -2.59
C GLY A 36 -5.41 -7.54 -1.13
N ILE A 37 -4.33 -7.55 -0.35
CA ILE A 37 -4.34 -7.20 1.05
C ILE A 37 -3.31 -6.12 1.30
N ILE A 38 -3.74 -5.06 1.99
CA ILE A 38 -2.89 -4.01 2.53
C ILE A 38 -2.66 -4.32 4.02
N THR A 39 -1.41 -4.24 4.46
CA THR A 39 -1.03 -4.47 5.86
C THR A 39 0.20 -3.66 6.23
N THR A 40 0.29 -3.22 7.48
CA THR A 40 1.51 -2.65 8.05
C THR A 40 2.48 -3.72 8.56
N LYS A 41 2.01 -4.96 8.72
CA LYS A 41 2.76 -6.06 9.35
C LYS A 41 3.63 -6.82 8.32
N PRO A 42 4.97 -6.78 8.44
CA PRO A 42 5.88 -7.42 7.49
C PRO A 42 5.69 -8.94 7.38
N ASN A 43 5.43 -9.62 8.49
CA ASN A 43 5.28 -11.08 8.53
C ASN A 43 4.09 -11.57 7.70
N LEU A 44 3.04 -10.78 7.54
CA LEU A 44 1.89 -11.14 6.71
C LEU A 44 2.19 -11.05 5.22
N ILE A 45 3.20 -10.30 4.78
CA ILE A 45 3.51 -10.13 3.36
C ILE A 45 3.84 -11.46 2.70
N LYS A 46 4.65 -12.30 3.35
CA LYS A 46 4.98 -13.65 2.87
C LYS A 46 3.75 -14.54 2.79
N ASP A 47 2.90 -14.51 3.81
CA ASP A 47 1.68 -15.32 3.86
C ASP A 47 0.67 -14.90 2.78
N ILE A 48 0.48 -13.61 2.56
CA ILE A 48 -0.41 -13.10 1.49
C ILE A 48 0.10 -13.57 0.12
N LYS A 49 1.42 -13.51 -0.09
CA LYS A 49 2.05 -13.95 -1.35
C LYS A 49 1.96 -15.45 -1.57
N SER A 50 2.08 -16.27 -0.53
CA SER A 50 1.92 -17.73 -0.66
C SER A 50 0.49 -18.14 -1.04
N HIS A 51 -0.48 -17.27 -0.75
CA HIS A 51 -1.86 -17.40 -1.22
C HIS A 51 -2.08 -16.78 -2.61
N GLU A 52 -1.02 -16.40 -3.34
CA GLU A 52 -1.09 -15.79 -4.69
C GLU A 52 -1.92 -14.51 -4.75
N MET A 53 -2.03 -13.79 -3.62
CA MET A 53 -2.74 -12.52 -3.55
C MET A 53 -1.78 -11.34 -3.69
N ILE A 54 -2.30 -10.18 -4.11
CA ILE A 54 -1.52 -8.95 -4.16
C ILE A 54 -1.24 -8.48 -2.73
N ALA A 55 0.03 -8.52 -2.31
CA ALA A 55 0.48 -8.02 -1.02
C ALA A 55 0.99 -6.57 -1.13
N ILE A 56 0.33 -5.64 -0.45
CA ILE A 56 0.74 -4.24 -0.36
C ILE A 56 1.19 -3.96 1.07
N GLN A 57 2.44 -3.55 1.25
CA GLN A 57 2.95 -3.16 2.56
C GLN A 57 2.75 -1.67 2.79
N ARG A 58 1.98 -1.29 3.81
CA ARG A 58 1.81 0.12 4.21
C ARG A 58 2.90 0.52 5.20
N LEU A 59 3.52 1.67 4.97
CA LEU A 59 4.55 2.24 5.83
C LEU A 59 4.20 3.67 6.23
N PHE A 60 4.31 3.97 7.52
CA PHE A 60 4.17 5.32 8.06
C PHE A 60 5.54 5.98 8.19
N MET A 61 5.74 7.08 7.47
CA MET A 61 6.97 7.85 7.46
C MET A 61 6.86 8.98 8.49
N LEU A 62 7.31 8.68 9.71
CA LEU A 62 7.30 9.61 10.83
C LEU A 62 8.64 10.34 10.95
N ASP A 63 9.73 9.63 10.71
CA ASP A 63 11.10 10.12 10.85
C ASP A 63 12.09 9.37 9.94
N SER A 64 13.38 9.70 10.02
CA SER A 64 14.43 9.01 9.25
C SER A 64 14.57 7.52 9.60
N ARG A 65 14.34 7.14 10.86
CA ARG A 65 14.45 5.75 11.31
C ARG A 65 13.35 4.89 10.70
N SER A 66 12.12 5.42 10.63
CA SER A 66 10.98 4.78 9.98
C SER A 66 11.23 4.52 8.49
N LEU A 67 11.92 5.45 7.81
CA LEU A 67 12.33 5.27 6.42
C LEU A 67 13.37 4.15 6.27
N GLU A 68 14.40 4.12 7.11
CA GLU A 68 15.45 3.09 7.05
C GLU A 68 14.89 1.68 7.34
N MET A 69 14.08 1.56 8.39
CA MET A 69 13.39 0.31 8.73
C MET A 69 12.42 -0.11 7.62
N GLY A 70 11.69 0.85 7.05
CA GLY A 70 10.78 0.63 5.93
C GLY A 70 11.50 0.08 4.70
N ILE A 71 12.62 0.69 4.31
CA ILE A 71 13.45 0.22 3.19
C ILE A 71 13.92 -1.21 3.45
N LYS A 72 14.46 -1.49 4.63
CA LYS A 72 14.91 -2.84 4.99
C LYS A 72 13.77 -3.85 4.89
N SER A 73 12.63 -3.55 5.50
CA SER A 73 11.47 -4.43 5.48
C SER A 73 10.98 -4.72 4.05
N VAL A 74 10.94 -3.71 3.19
CA VAL A 74 10.49 -3.87 1.79
C VAL A 74 11.47 -4.72 0.99
N LEU A 75 12.77 -4.59 1.23
CA LEU A 75 13.79 -5.42 0.58
C LEU A 75 13.75 -6.89 1.05
N ASP A 76 13.47 -7.11 2.34
CA ASP A 76 13.40 -8.44 2.96
C ASP A 76 12.11 -9.18 2.56
N GLU A 77 10.95 -8.51 2.62
CA GLU A 77 9.64 -9.12 2.39
C GLU A 77 9.20 -9.12 0.92
N LYS A 78 9.71 -8.15 0.14
CA LYS A 78 9.43 -7.98 -1.30
C LYS A 78 7.93 -7.98 -1.62
N PRO A 79 7.13 -7.05 -1.07
CA PRO A 79 5.72 -6.91 -1.42
C PRO A 79 5.55 -6.57 -2.91
N TYR A 80 4.33 -6.74 -3.44
CA TYR A 80 4.01 -6.35 -4.82
C TYR A 80 4.03 -4.82 -4.99
N ALA A 81 3.66 -4.08 -3.94
CA ALA A 81 3.79 -2.64 -3.86
C ALA A 81 3.98 -2.20 -2.41
N VAL A 82 4.49 -0.99 -2.22
CA VAL A 82 4.54 -0.33 -0.90
C VAL A 82 3.64 0.90 -0.93
N GLU A 83 2.82 1.10 0.11
CA GLU A 83 2.06 2.33 0.29
C GLU A 83 2.77 3.21 1.34
N ILE A 84 3.19 4.40 0.94
CA ILE A 84 3.86 5.37 1.81
C ILE A 84 2.83 6.39 2.30
N MET A 85 2.76 6.56 3.62
CA MET A 85 1.92 7.56 4.26
C MET A 85 2.74 8.49 5.17
N PRO A 86 2.57 9.82 5.10
CA PRO A 86 1.64 10.53 4.21
C PRO A 86 2.19 10.68 2.78
N GLY A 87 1.29 10.81 1.81
CA GLY A 87 1.61 10.89 0.39
C GLY A 87 2.26 12.21 -0.02
N VAL A 88 2.04 13.26 0.77
CA VAL A 88 2.69 14.58 0.61
C VAL A 88 4.18 14.58 0.99
N ALA A 89 4.70 13.49 1.58
CA ALA A 89 6.10 13.34 1.91
C ALA A 89 6.95 13.00 0.66
N SER A 90 6.89 13.82 -0.38
CA SER A 90 7.49 13.57 -1.70
C SER A 90 9.00 13.34 -1.66
N LYS A 91 9.73 14.06 -0.80
CA LYS A 91 11.16 13.81 -0.53
C LYS A 91 11.42 12.40 -0.01
N VAL A 92 10.52 11.85 0.81
CA VAL A 92 10.64 10.49 1.34
C VAL A 92 10.38 9.46 0.25
N ILE A 93 9.33 9.66 -0.56
CA ILE A 93 9.04 8.85 -1.75
C ILE A 93 10.27 8.79 -2.67
N LYS A 94 10.86 9.94 -2.99
CA LYS A 94 12.06 10.05 -3.84
C LYS A 94 13.27 9.32 -3.25
N ARG A 95 13.47 9.39 -1.94
CA ARG A 95 14.55 8.67 -1.25
C ARG A 95 14.32 7.16 -1.27
N MET A 96 13.10 6.71 -0.98
CA MET A 96 12.75 5.29 -1.00
C MET A 96 12.88 4.72 -2.41
N LYS A 97 12.38 5.43 -3.45
CA LYS A 97 12.46 5.00 -4.84
C LYS A 97 13.89 4.75 -5.34
N LYS A 98 14.87 5.50 -4.83
CA LYS A 98 16.30 5.29 -5.15
C LYS A 98 16.89 4.02 -4.54
N LYS A 99 16.20 3.39 -3.58
CA LYS A 99 16.68 2.25 -2.80
C LYS A 99 15.93 0.95 -3.09
N ILE A 100 14.74 1.04 -3.69
CA ILE A 100 13.90 -0.12 -4.00
C ILE A 100 13.43 -0.10 -5.45
N ASN A 101 13.27 -1.29 -6.04
CA ASN A 101 12.68 -1.46 -7.39
C ASN A 101 11.19 -1.85 -7.35
N ILE A 102 10.56 -1.78 -6.17
CA ILE A 102 9.15 -2.10 -5.97
C ILE A 102 8.29 -0.86 -6.25
N PRO A 103 7.10 -1.00 -6.87
CA PRO A 103 6.15 0.10 -7.07
C PRO A 103 5.75 0.78 -5.75
N ILE A 104 5.66 2.11 -5.77
CA ILE A 104 5.29 2.92 -4.61
C ILE A 104 3.91 3.54 -4.85
N ILE A 105 3.01 3.40 -3.89
CA ILE A 105 1.72 4.07 -3.85
C ILE A 105 1.85 5.19 -2.81
N ALA A 106 1.59 6.44 -3.18
CA ALA A 106 1.54 7.55 -2.22
C ALA A 106 0.11 7.64 -1.65
N GLY A 107 -0.04 7.70 -0.33
CA GLY A 107 -1.36 7.69 0.30
C GLY A 107 -1.49 8.65 1.49
N GLY A 108 -2.67 9.26 1.64
CA GLY A 108 -2.99 10.12 2.78
C GLY A 108 -2.49 11.56 2.66
N LEU A 109 -3.29 12.49 3.17
CA LEU A 109 -3.09 13.95 3.10
C LEU A 109 -2.99 14.54 1.68
N ILE A 110 -3.43 13.82 0.65
CA ILE A 110 -3.54 14.32 -0.72
C ILE A 110 -4.83 15.14 -0.85
N ASN A 111 -4.71 16.45 -1.03
CA ASN A 111 -5.84 17.38 -1.01
C ASN A 111 -6.16 17.97 -2.39
N ASP A 112 -5.16 18.16 -3.24
CA ASP A 112 -5.30 18.78 -4.55
C ASP A 112 -4.51 18.04 -5.65
N LYS A 113 -4.58 18.56 -6.88
CA LYS A 113 -3.89 18.00 -8.04
C LYS A 113 -2.37 18.17 -7.94
N GLU A 114 -1.89 19.20 -7.25
CA GLU A 114 -0.47 19.49 -7.12
C GLU A 114 0.21 18.43 -6.25
N ASP A 115 -0.45 18.01 -5.16
CA ASP A 115 -0.02 16.88 -4.33
C ASP A 115 0.14 15.59 -5.15
N ILE A 116 -0.80 15.30 -6.06
CA ILE A 116 -0.74 14.13 -6.96
C ILE A 116 0.48 14.22 -7.86
N ILE A 117 0.65 15.37 -8.53
CA ILE A 117 1.73 15.60 -9.48
C ILE A 117 3.09 15.50 -8.77
N ASP A 118 3.25 16.08 -7.58
CA ASP A 118 4.50 16.04 -6.84
C ASP A 118 4.84 14.60 -6.40
N ALA A 119 3.88 13.85 -5.87
CA ALA A 119 4.09 12.46 -5.47
C ALA A 119 4.53 11.58 -6.65
N LEU A 120 3.84 11.68 -7.79
CA LEU A 120 4.18 10.93 -9.01
C LEU A 120 5.54 11.35 -9.58
N SER A 121 5.82 12.65 -9.64
CA SER A 121 7.10 13.19 -10.11
C SER A 121 8.28 12.78 -9.23
N CYS A 122 8.03 12.52 -7.95
CA CYS A 122 9.02 12.01 -7.01
C CYS A 122 9.20 10.48 -7.05
N GLY A 123 8.46 9.77 -7.91
CA GLY A 123 8.67 8.36 -8.18
C GLY A 123 7.60 7.42 -7.61
N ALA A 124 6.48 7.96 -7.10
CA ALA A 124 5.29 7.15 -6.88
C ALA A 124 4.75 6.63 -8.22
N SER A 125 4.26 5.40 -8.23
CA SER A 125 3.61 4.75 -9.36
C SER A 125 2.10 5.01 -9.38
N ALA A 126 1.50 5.31 -8.23
CA ALA A 126 0.09 5.62 -8.09
C ALA A 126 -0.16 6.47 -6.83
N VAL A 127 -1.35 7.06 -6.75
CA VAL A 127 -1.84 7.78 -5.57
C VAL A 127 -3.12 7.12 -5.04
N SER A 128 -3.20 6.99 -3.72
CA SER A 128 -4.33 6.46 -2.95
C SER A 128 -4.98 7.60 -2.19
N THR A 129 -6.22 7.96 -2.56
CA THR A 129 -6.95 9.07 -1.94
C THR A 129 -8.42 8.74 -1.73
N SER A 130 -8.95 9.16 -0.58
CA SER A 130 -10.38 9.13 -0.28
C SER A 130 -11.11 10.41 -0.70
N ASN A 131 -10.40 11.42 -1.24
CA ASN A 131 -10.99 12.67 -1.70
C ASN A 131 -11.67 12.46 -3.08
N PRO A 132 -13.01 12.48 -3.18
CA PRO A 132 -13.71 12.18 -4.42
C PRO A 132 -13.49 13.23 -5.52
N LEU A 133 -13.12 14.46 -5.16
CA LEU A 133 -12.84 15.53 -6.12
C LEU A 133 -11.63 15.18 -7.01
N LEU A 134 -10.73 14.35 -6.50
CA LEU A 134 -9.49 13.97 -7.19
C LEU A 134 -9.60 12.68 -8.01
N TRP A 135 -10.76 12.00 -7.99
CA TRP A 135 -10.90 10.70 -8.67
C TRP A 135 -10.94 10.79 -10.20
N ASN A 136 -11.17 11.99 -10.74
CA ASN A 136 -11.24 12.24 -12.18
C ASN A 136 -10.15 13.23 -12.67
N GLU A 137 -9.18 13.56 -11.81
CA GLU A 137 -8.09 14.49 -12.11
C GLU A 137 -6.90 13.86 -12.84
#